data_AF-A0A9C8FXB3-F1
#
_entry.id   AF-A0A9C8FXB3-F1
#
_cell.length_a   1.000
_cell.length_b   1.000
_cell.length_c   1.000
_cell.angle_alpha   90.00
_cell.angle_beta   90.00
_cell.angle_gamma   90.00
#
_symmetry.space_group_name_H-M   'P 1'
#
loop_
_entity.id
_entity.type
_entity.pdbx_description
1 polymer ?
#
loop_
_entity_poly.entity_id
_entity_poly.type
_entity_poly.pdbx_seq_one_letter_code
_entity_poly.pdbx_strand_id
1 'polypeptide(L)' 'MISLENRDVIALFLFLREREDELDGVLQGLYQRLQRDLFEKLSIEEMESLEDLYQNKIEVLKKRGYI' A
#
# COMPACT_ATOMS: atom_id res chain seq x y z
N MET A 1 7.86 10.90 16.14
CA MET A 1 8.17 10.03 15.00
C MET A 1 6.93 9.17 14.80
N ILE A 2 6.26 9.26 13.65
CA ILE A 2 5.08 8.44 13.36
C ILE A 2 5.62 7.10 12.81
N SER A 3 5.18 5.98 13.39
CA SER A 3 5.44 4.64 12.85
C SER A 3 4.14 4.13 12.28
N LEU A 4 4.18 3.65 11.03
CA LEU A 4 3.04 3.02 10.38
C LEU A 4 3.20 1.50 10.51
N GLU A 5 2.13 0.82 10.93
CA GLU A 5 2.08 -0.63 10.83
C GLU A 5 1.87 -1.04 9.36
N ASN A 6 2.21 -2.29 9.02
CA ASN A 6 2.03 -2.84 7.68
C ASN A 6 0.62 -2.65 7.11
N ARG A 7 -0.39 -2.75 7.98
CA ARG A 7 -1.78 -2.55 7.60
C ARG A 7 -2.10 -1.09 7.31
N ASP A 8 -1.47 -0.15 8.02
CA ASP A 8 -1.62 1.29 7.78
C ASP A 8 -1.01 1.68 6.44
N VAL A 9 0.10 1.05 6.05
CA VAL A 9 0.74 1.25 4.75
C VAL A 9 -0.19 0.83 3.61
N ILE A 10 -0.82 -0.34 3.72
CA ILE A 10 -1.81 -0.80 2.72
C ILE A 10 -3.04 0.12 2.72
N ALA A 11 -3.54 0.50 3.89
CA ALA A 11 -4.68 1.41 4.00
C ALA A 11 -4.41 2.75 3.30
N LEU A 12 -3.22 3.33 3.55
CA LEU A 12 -2.79 4.58 2.93
C LEU A 12 -2.64 4.43 1.41
N PHE A 13 -2.06 3.32 0.94
CA PHE A 13 -1.94 3.06 -0.49
C PHE A 13 -3.31 2.98 -1.16
N LEU A 14 -4.25 2.20 -0.61
CA LEU A 14 -5.60 2.06 -1.16
C LEU A 14 -6.34 3.41 -1.16
N PHE A 15 -6.22 4.17 -0.07
CA PHE A 15 -6.81 5.50 0.05
C PHE A 15 -6.32 6.47 -1.03
N LEU A 16 -5.01 6.47 -1.31
CA LEU A 16 -4.40 7.32 -2.34
C LEU A 16 -4.77 6.86 -3.75
N ARG A 17 -4.81 5.54 -3.98
CA ARG A 17 -5.21 4.94 -5.26
C ARG A 17 -6.62 5.34 -5.68
N GLU A 18 -7.57 5.34 -4.74
CA GLU A 18 -8.95 5.76 -5.01
C GLU A 18 -9.09 7.23 -5.41
N ARG A 19 -8.09 8.06 -5.08
CA ARG A 19 -8.11 9.52 -5.25
C ARG A 19 -6.98 10.01 -6.14
N GLU A 20 -6.44 9.14 -6.99
CA GLU A 20 -5.22 9.42 -7.77
C GLU A 20 -5.32 10.74 -8.56
N ASP A 21 -6.48 11.04 -9.13
CA ASP A 21 -6.76 12.25 -9.91
C ASP A 21 -6.87 13.53 -9.05
N GLU A 22 -7.01 13.40 -7.73
CA GLU A 22 -7.19 14.51 -6.78
C GLU A 22 -5.91 14.83 -5.99
N LEU A 23 -4.84 14.05 -6.18
CA LEU A 23 -3.62 14.20 -5.40
C LEU A 23 -2.83 15.45 -5.81
N ASP A 24 -2.34 16.18 -4.81
CA ASP A 24 -1.29 17.18 -5.05
C ASP A 24 0.05 16.49 -5.39
N GLY A 25 1.03 17.27 -5.86
CA GLY A 25 2.33 16.72 -6.27
C GLY A 25 3.10 15.99 -5.16
N VAL A 26 2.87 16.34 -3.89
CA VAL A 26 3.52 15.67 -2.74
C VAL A 26 2.89 14.31 -2.50
N LEU A 27 1.56 14.26 -2.48
CA LEU A 27 0.79 13.04 -2.30
C LEU A 27 0.95 12.09 -3.49
N GLN A 28 1.03 12.60 -4.71
CA GLN A 28 1.32 11.80 -5.89
C GLN A 28 2.72 11.16 -5.80
N GLY A 29 3.72 11.91 -5.36
CA GLY A 29 5.05 11.37 -5.11
C GLY A 29 5.07 10.31 -4.00
N LEU A 30 4.26 10.47 -2.95
CA LEU A 30 4.10 9.46 -1.91
C LEU A 30 3.42 8.19 -2.44
N TYR A 31 2.34 8.35 -3.20
CA TYR A 31 1.62 7.25 -3.84
C TYR A 31 2.54 6.42 -4.75
N GLN A 32 3.32 7.07 -5.61
CA GLN A 32 4.27 6.38 -6.50
C GLN A 32 5.35 5.60 -5.73
N ARG A 33 5.85 6.14 -4.61
CA ARG A 33 6.81 5.41 -3.76
C ARG A 33 6.16 4.18 -3.12
N LEU A 34 4.97 4.34 -2.53
CA LEU A 34 4.21 3.24 -1.96
C LEU A 34 3.91 2.17 -3.01
N GLN A 35 3.47 2.58 -4.20
CA GLN A 35 3.18 1.69 -5.31
C GLN A 35 4.41 0.85 -5.68
N ARG A 36 5.56 1.49 -5.92
CA ARG A 36 6.80 0.79 -6.22
C ARG A 36 7.21 -0.18 -5.11
N ASP A 37 7.21 0.28 -3.87
CA ASP A 37 7.62 -0.53 -2.72
C ASP A 37 6.70 -1.75 -2.52
N LEU A 38 5.40 -1.59 -2.79
CA LEU A 38 4.44 -2.70 -2.77
C LEU A 38 4.64 -3.65 -3.94
N PHE A 39 4.88 -3.18 -5.17
CA PHE A 39 5.16 -4.04 -6.32
C PHE A 39 6.46 -4.85 -6.18
N GLU A 40 7.49 -4.28 -5.56
CA GLU A 40 8.73 -5.01 -5.28
C GLU A 40 8.52 -6.13 -4.25
N LYS A 41 7.52 -5.97 -3.38
CA LYS A 41 7.28 -6.86 -2.26
C LYS A 41 6.12 -7.80 -2.45
N LEU A 42 5.14 -7.52 -3.28
CA LEU A 42 3.97 -8.37 -3.49
C LEU A 42 4.10 -9.12 -4.80
N SER A 43 3.52 -10.32 -4.88
CA SER A 43 3.28 -10.93 -6.19
C SER A 43 2.26 -10.09 -6.97
N ILE A 44 2.22 -10.29 -8.30
CA ILE A 44 1.21 -9.66 -9.15
C ILE A 44 -0.20 -9.97 -8.63
N GLU A 45 -0.45 -11.24 -8.30
CA GLU A 45 -1.73 -11.71 -7.75
C GLU A 45 -2.09 -11.04 -6.42
N GLU A 46 -1.13 -10.90 -5.50
CA GLU A 46 -1.33 -10.21 -4.22
C GLU A 46 -1.59 -8.71 -4.42
N MET A 47 -0.96 -8.09 -5.43
CA MET A 47 -1.17 -6.68 -5.76
C MET A 47 -2.55 -6.44 -6.38
N GLU A 48 -2.99 -7.31 -7.28
CA GLU A 48 -4.32 -7.25 -7.90
C GLU A 48 -5.44 -7.47 -6.87
N SER A 49 -5.24 -8.38 -5.93
CA SER A 49 -6.19 -8.71 -4.85
C SER A 49 -5.96 -7.92 -3.56
N LEU A 50 -5.10 -6.90 -3.56
CA LEU A 50 -4.63 -6.23 -2.34
C LEU A 50 -5.77 -5.64 -1.50
N GLU A 51 -6.81 -5.12 -2.14
CA GLU A 51 -7.99 -4.58 -1.47
C GLU A 51 -8.80 -5.67 -0.75
N ASP A 52 -9.04 -6.80 -1.41
CA ASP A 52 -9.73 -7.95 -0.82
C ASP A 52 -8.93 -8.49 0.37
N LEU A 53 -7.61 -8.63 0.21
CA LEU A 53 -6.71 -9.08 1.26
C LEU A 53 -6.76 -8.14 2.47
N TYR A 54 -6.77 -6.82 2.24
CA TYR A 54 -6.91 -5.81 3.28
C TYR A 54 -8.23 -5.91 4.04
N GLN A 55 -9.36 -6.05 3.32
CA GLN A 55 -10.69 -6.18 3.91
C GLN A 55 -10.84 -7.45 4.74
N ASN A 56 -10.28 -8.57 4.26
CA ASN A 56 -10.29 -9.86 4.95
C ASN A 56 -9.24 -9.98 6.07
N LYS A 57 -8.49 -8.89 6.37
CA LYS A 57 -7.44 -8.86 7.41
C LYS A 57 -6.33 -9.89 7.16
N ILE A 58 -6.03 -10.16 5.89
CA ILE A 58 -4.96 -11.08 5.49
C ILE A 58 -3.63 -10.31 5.43
N GLU A 59 -2.66 -10.78 6.21
CA GLU A 59 -1.34 -10.15 6.33
C GLU A 59 -0.40 -10.56 5.18
N VAL A 60 -0.16 -9.66 4.23
CA VAL A 60 0.72 -9.92 3.08
C VAL A 60 2.13 -9.34 3.21
N LEU A 61 2.32 -8.26 3.98
CA LEU A 61 3.64 -7.62 4.15
C LEU A 61 4.48 -8.22 5.30
N LYS A 62 3.83 -8.90 6.26
CA LYS A 62 4.48 -9.45 7.46
C LYS A 62 5.55 -10.51 7.16
N LYS A 63 5.42 -11.23 6.05
CA LYS A 63 6.39 -12.26 5.63
C LYS A 63 7.64 -11.69 4.94
N ARG A 64 7.69 -10.37 4.68
CA ARG A 64 8.65 -9.75 3.74
C ARG A 64 9.42 -8.56 4.34
N GLY A 65 9.56 -8.52 5.67
CA GLY A 65 10.44 -7.60 6.39
C GLY A 65 10.00 -6.14 6.38
N TYR A 66 8.69 -5.89 6.37
CA TYR A 66 8.11 -4.56 6.55
C TYR A 66 7.87 -4.35 8.06
N ILE A 67 8.24 -3.14 8.55
CA ILE A 67 8.47 -2.76 9.96
C ILE A 67 7.43 -3.36 10.92
#